data_AF-A0A3P2EFQ0-F1
#
_entry.id   AF-A0A3P2EFQ0-F1
#
_cell.length_a   1.000
_cell.length_b   1.000
_cell.length_c   1.000
_cell.angle_alpha   90.00
_cell.angle_beta   90.00
_cell.angle_gamma   90.00
#
_symmetry.space_group_name_H-M   'P 1'
#
loop_
_entity.id
_entity.type
_entity.pdbx_description
1 polymer ?
#
loop_
_entity_poly.entity_id
_entity_poly.type
_entity_poly.pdbx_seq_one_letter_code
_entity_poly.pdbx_strand_id
1 'polypeptide(L)'
;MSLIIVSNDLSEEVHLVTVANGAATATERLSGASVSAEEMETLFPGFADAVATAGDTAALLGQLGLLNEGFIWAQVSGALS
;
A
#
# COMPACT_ATOMS: atom_id res chain seq x y z
N MET A 1 10.91 -0.32 -0.82
CA MET A 1 10.24 0.91 -0.35
C MET A 1 9.24 0.57 0.73
N SER A 2 8.94 1.50 1.66
CA SER A 2 7.89 1.35 2.68
C SER A 2 6.80 2.41 2.52
N LEU A 3 5.55 1.98 2.59
CA LEU A 3 4.35 2.80 2.52
C LEU A 3 3.51 2.59 3.79
N ILE A 4 2.72 3.59 4.17
CA ILE A 4 1.63 3.44 5.13
C ILE A 4 0.30 3.73 4.45
N ILE A 5 -0.72 3.03 4.93
CA ILE A 5 -2.11 3.26 4.59
C ILE A 5 -2.77 3.90 5.79
N VAL A 6 -3.39 5.06 5.59
CA VAL A 6 -4.18 5.74 6.62
C VAL A 6 -5.59 5.96 6.10
N SER A 7 -6.57 5.91 6.99
CA SER A 7 -7.93 6.35 6.68
C SER A 7 -7.93 7.83 6.27
N ASN A 8 -8.76 8.20 5.31
CA ASN A 8 -8.81 9.57 4.77
C ASN A 8 -9.36 10.59 5.79
N ASP A 9 -10.12 10.14 6.79
CA ASP A 9 -10.52 10.95 7.94
C ASP A 9 -9.44 11.00 9.05
N LEU A 10 -8.29 10.34 8.83
CA LEU A 10 -7.13 10.27 9.71
C LEU A 10 -7.42 9.65 11.08
N SER A 11 -8.52 8.91 11.23
CA SER A 11 -8.87 8.31 12.52
C SER A 11 -8.01 7.08 12.84
N GLU A 12 -7.53 6.39 11.80
CA GLU A 12 -6.82 5.11 11.92
C GLU A 12 -5.66 5.01 10.90
N GLU A 13 -4.46 4.71 11.41
CA GLU A 13 -3.39 4.13 10.61
C GLU A 13 -3.63 2.62 10.49
N VAL A 14 -3.73 2.13 9.26
CA VAL A 14 -4.28 0.80 8.99
C VAL A 14 -3.16 -0.21 8.78
N HIS A 15 -2.31 0.02 7.79
CA HIS A 15 -1.31 -0.97 7.36
C HIS A 15 0.05 -0.35 7.07
N LEU A 16 1.11 -1.12 7.34
CA LEU A 16 2.46 -0.91 6.83
C LEU A 16 2.68 -1.84 5.64
N VAL A 17 3.06 -1.28 4.50
CA VAL A 17 3.30 -2.04 3.26
C VAL A 17 4.76 -1.90 2.85
N THR A 18 5.44 -3.03 2.65
CA THR A 18 6.80 -3.07 2.09
C THR A 18 6.73 -3.57 0.66
N VAL A 19 7.27 -2.78 -0.27
CA VAL A 19 7.33 -3.10 -1.70
C VAL A 19 8.77 -3.37 -2.11
N ALA A 20 9.01 -4.51 -2.74
CA ALA A 20 10.31 -4.91 -3.29
C ALA A 20 10.15 -5.86 -4.47
N ASN A 21 10.92 -5.65 -5.54
CA ASN A 21 10.99 -6.54 -6.71
C ASN A 21 9.60 -6.86 -7.33
N GLY A 22 8.72 -5.86 -7.47
CA GLY A 22 7.37 -6.06 -8.03
C GLY A 22 6.41 -6.85 -7.14
N ALA A 23 6.75 -7.05 -5.87
CA ALA A 23 5.89 -7.70 -4.87
C ALA A 23 5.72 -6.78 -3.65
N ALA A 24 4.61 -6.97 -2.93
CA ALA A 24 4.33 -6.25 -1.70
C ALA A 24 3.93 -7.21 -0.57
N THR A 25 4.38 -6.89 0.63
CA THR A 25 3.91 -7.50 1.87
C THR A 25 3.27 -6.43 2.74
N ALA A 26 2.16 -6.78 3.40
CA ALA A 26 1.43 -5.86 4.26
C ALA A 26 1.34 -6.44 5.68
N THR A 27 1.43 -5.56 6.68
CA THR A 27 1.19 -5.90 8.08
C THR A 27 0.26 -4.86 8.72
N GLU A 28 -0.57 -5.31 9.65
CA GLU A 28 -1.31 -4.42 10.54
C GLU A 28 -0.33 -3.62 11.40
N ARG A 29 -0.54 -2.30 11.45
CA ARG A 29 0.42 -1.40 12.10
C ARG A 29 0.52 -1.61 13.62
N LEU A 30 -0.61 -1.90 14.26
CA LEU A 30 -0.74 -2.05 15.72
C LEU A 30 -0.38 -3.45 16.21
N SER A 31 -0.91 -4.48 15.56
CA SER A 31 -0.70 -5.87 15.98
C SER A 31 0.58 -6.47 15.40
N GLY A 32 1.08 -5.94 14.28
CA GLY A 32 2.17 -6.52 13.50
C GLY A 32 1.76 -7.79 12.75
N ALA A 33 0.47 -8.16 12.76
CA ALA A 33 -0.03 -9.33 12.05
C ALA A 33 0.14 -9.15 10.53
N SER A 34 0.49 -10.23 9.84
CA SER A 34 0.53 -10.22 8.37
C SER A 34 -0.87 -10.08 7.79
N VAL A 35 -1.03 -9.18 6.84
CA VAL A 35 -2.24 -9.04 6.04
C VAL A 35 -2.06 -9.87 4.77
N SER A 36 -3.06 -10.67 4.44
CA SER A 36 -2.99 -11.54 3.26
C SER A 36 -3.09 -10.75 1.96
N ALA A 37 -2.55 -11.29 0.87
CA ALA A 37 -2.70 -10.67 -0.45
C ALA A 37 -4.18 -10.59 -0.88
N GLU A 38 -4.98 -11.61 -0.53
CA GLU A 38 -6.42 -11.63 -0.82
C GLU A 38 -7.18 -10.52 -0.08
N GLU A 39 -6.82 -10.27 1.18
CA GLU A 39 -7.40 -9.20 1.98
C GLU A 39 -7.00 -7.82 1.45
N MET A 40 -5.73 -7.64 1.09
CA MET A 40 -5.26 -6.42 0.42
C MET A 40 -6.02 -6.16 -0.89
N GLU A 41 -6.22 -7.19 -1.71
CA GLU A 41 -6.96 -7.09 -2.97
C GLU A 41 -8.46 -6.83 -2.75
N THR A 42 -9.02 -7.32 -1.64
CA THR A 42 -10.41 -7.04 -1.26
C THR A 42 -10.59 -5.58 -0.86
N LEU A 43 -9.64 -5.02 -0.09
CA LEU A 43 -9.68 -3.62 0.36
C LEU A 43 -9.28 -2.62 -0.73
N PHE A 44 -8.37 -3.02 -1.62
CA PHE A 44 -7.80 -2.21 -2.69
C PHE A 44 -7.79 -3.02 -4.00
N PRO A 45 -8.94 -3.19 -4.67
CA PRO A 45 -9.00 -3.93 -5.93
C PRO A 45 -8.07 -3.33 -6.98
N GLY A 46 -7.17 -4.15 -7.55
CA GLY A 46 -6.10 -3.73 -8.46
C GLY A 46 -4.74 -3.51 -7.78
N PHE A 47 -4.62 -3.78 -6.48
CA PHE A 47 -3.38 -3.55 -5.70
C PHE A 47 -2.20 -4.33 -6.27
N ALA A 48 -2.37 -5.64 -6.53
CA ALA A 48 -1.29 -6.46 -7.05
C ALA A 48 -0.79 -5.97 -8.42
N ASP A 49 -1.70 -5.52 -9.28
CA ASP A 49 -1.36 -5.00 -10.62
C ASP A 49 -0.62 -3.65 -10.54
N ALA A 50 -1.07 -2.74 -9.67
CA ALA A 50 -0.38 -1.47 -9.43
C ALA A 50 1.07 -1.69 -8.95
N VAL A 51 1.27 -2.62 -8.02
CA VAL A 51 2.61 -2.97 -7.50
C VAL A 51 3.48 -3.61 -8.58
N ALA A 52 2.92 -4.48 -9.43
CA ALA A 52 3.67 -5.20 -10.45
C ALA A 52 4.06 -4.31 -11.65
N THR A 53 3.26 -3.28 -11.95
CA THR A 53 3.41 -2.48 -13.18
C THR A 53 4.07 -1.12 -12.97
N ALA A 54 4.14 -0.62 -11.73
CA ALA A 54 4.73 0.68 -11.46
C ALA A 54 6.23 0.72 -11.77
N GLY A 55 6.63 1.67 -12.63
CA GLY A 55 8.03 1.87 -13.00
C GLY A 55 8.82 2.78 -12.04
N ASP A 56 8.13 3.59 -11.24
CA ASP A 56 8.73 4.45 -10.23
C ASP A 56 7.77 4.72 -9.05
N THR A 57 8.30 5.34 -8.00
CA THR A 57 7.55 5.67 -6.79
C THR A 57 6.33 6.56 -7.05
N ALA A 58 6.44 7.55 -7.94
CA ALA A 58 5.37 8.50 -8.20
C ALA A 58 4.23 7.83 -8.98
N ALA A 59 4.56 6.98 -9.96
CA ALA A 59 3.61 6.16 -10.68
C ALA A 59 2.85 5.22 -9.73
N LEU A 60 3.57 4.54 -8.82
CA LEU A 60 2.95 3.65 -7.85
C LEU A 60 1.99 4.39 -6.92
N LEU A 61 2.43 5.49 -6.30
CA LEU A 61 1.57 6.28 -5.40
C LEU A 61 0.35 6.85 -6.14
N GLY A 62 0.51 7.29 -7.38
CA GLY A 62 -0.57 7.77 -8.22
C GLY A 62 -1.61 6.69 -8.51
N GLN A 63 -1.20 5.46 -8.81
CA GLN A 63 -2.12 4.34 -9.01
C GLN A 63 -2.83 3.92 -7.72
N LEU A 64 -2.07 3.75 -6.63
CA LEU A 64 -2.60 3.31 -5.33
C LEU A 64 -3.63 4.31 -4.77
N GLY A 65 -3.40 5.61 -4.94
CA GLY A 65 -4.33 6.66 -4.53
C GLY A 65 -5.69 6.64 -5.25
N LEU A 66 -5.83 5.88 -6.34
CA LEU A 66 -7.08 5.72 -7.07
C LEU A 66 -7.86 4.45 -6.71
N LEU A 67 -7.24 3.48 -6.00
CA LEU A 67 -7.86 2.17 -5.76
C LEU A 67 -8.95 2.23 -4.67
N ASN A 68 -8.83 3.15 -3.72
CA ASN A 68 -9.83 3.35 -2.67
C ASN A 68 -9.74 4.76 -2.08
N GLU A 69 -10.74 5.60 -2.34
CA GLU A 69 -10.81 7.00 -1.86
C GLU A 69 -11.00 7.15 -0.35
N GLY A 70 -11.36 6.07 0.34
CA GLY A 70 -11.45 6.02 1.80
C GLY A 70 -10.09 6.01 2.50
N PHE A 71 -8.99 5.83 1.74
CA PHE A 71 -7.64 5.73 2.30
C PHE A 71 -6.64 6.60 1.54
N ILE A 72 -5.62 7.02 2.26
CA ILE A 72 -4.47 7.74 1.74
C ILE A 72 -3.25 6.82 1.84
N TRP A 73 -2.45 6.83 0.78
CA TRP A 73 -1.16 6.16 0.73
C TRP A 73 -0.04 7.17 0.93
N ALA A 74 0.83 6.92 1.91
CA ALA A 74 1.98 7.78 2.17
C ALA A 74 3.28 6.98 2.12
N GLN A 75 4.26 7.50 1.38
CA GLN A 75 5.62 6.96 1.38
C GLN A 75 6.33 7.35 2.68
N VAL A 76 6.90 6.36 3.36
CA VAL A 76 7.62 6.58 4.61
C VAL A 76 9.13 6.50 4.42
N SER A 77 9.61 5.56 3.60
CA SER A 77 11.05 5.37 3.40
C SER A 77 11.42 4.61 2.14
N GLY A 78 12.65 4.85 1.65
CA GLY A 78 13.21 4.24 0.45
C GLY A 78 12.56 4.74 -0.84
N ALA A 79 12.95 4.21 -1.98
CA ALA A 79 12.32 4.43 -3.27
C ALA A 79 11.96 3.08 -3.90
N LEU A 80 11.02 3.08 -4.86
CA LEU A 80 10.81 1.93 -5.74
C LEU A 80 12.07 1.80 -6.60
N SER A 81 12.76 0.67 -6.44
CA SER A 81 14.06 0.36 -7.05
C SER A 81 13.89 -0.42 -8.35
#